data_AF-A0A7S2YK08-F1
#
_entry.id   AF-A0A7S2YK08-F1
#
_cell.length_a   1.000
_cell.length_b   1.000
_cell.length_c   1.000
_cell.angle_alpha   90.00
_cell.angle_beta   90.00
_cell.angle_gamma   90.00
#
_symmetry.space_group_name_H-M   'P 1'
#
loop_
_entity.id
_entity.type
_entity.pdbx_description
1 polymer ?
#
loop_
_entity_poly.entity_id
_entity_poly.type
_entity_poly.pdbx_seq_one_letter_code
_entity_poly.pdbx_strand_id
1 'polypeptide(L)'
;MGCDAMGNRYYENRIDYPWGQQRWVEPSDINNFDATQIPPEWHGWMHHMNDATPLLEDEYIAEKLKHVMYGEVSHNPFKHNIGHQEPYFNFHGMHNLSQVRSRGYNIGNPVVGLPPGAPDAYYTQPGSPYNPASIRPYVQEGDLDEAKGGGRPYKSEMWRKRLLTPEELEAEEKEKNTIVLESTDATPAMSTRELLMQLRGGTRRAA
;
A
#
# COMPACT_ATOMS: atom_id res chain seq x y z
N MET A 1 25.84 15.17 28.64
CA MET A 1 26.84 16.13 29.16
C MET A 1 26.25 16.75 30.42
N GLY A 2 26.78 16.48 31.61
CA GLY A 2 26.24 17.01 32.86
C GLY A 2 25.98 15.93 33.89
N CYS A 3 25.47 16.34 35.05
CA CYS A 3 25.17 15.46 36.17
C CYS A 3 23.73 15.67 36.62
N ASP A 4 23.05 14.61 37.01
CA ASP A 4 21.76 14.71 37.69
C ASP A 4 21.94 14.93 39.20
N ALA A 5 20.82 15.09 39.92
CA ALA A 5 20.80 15.21 41.37
C ALA A 5 21.24 13.93 42.11
N MET A 6 21.19 12.77 41.45
CA MET A 6 21.57 11.47 42.00
C MET A 6 23.06 11.15 41.77
N GLY A 7 23.78 12.04 41.07
CA GLY A 7 25.21 11.93 40.78
C GLY A 7 25.55 11.11 39.52
N ASN A 8 24.57 10.70 38.73
CA ASN A 8 24.79 10.04 37.45
C ASN A 8 25.35 11.05 36.45
N ARG A 9 26.34 10.64 35.67
CA ARG A 9 27.04 11.50 34.70
C ARG A 9 26.67 11.10 33.29
N TYR A 10 26.26 12.06 32.49
CA TYR A 10 25.81 11.83 31.12
C TYR A 10 26.86 12.32 30.12
N TYR A 11 27.15 11.52 29.11
CA TYR A 11 28.17 11.79 28.10
C TYR A 11 27.63 11.64 26.69
N GLU A 12 28.21 12.39 25.76
CA GLU A 12 27.88 12.28 24.34
C GLU A 12 29.15 12.40 23.49
N ASN A 13 29.28 11.53 22.49
CA ASN A 13 30.30 11.62 21.46
C ASN A 13 29.68 11.32 20.09
N ARG A 14 29.55 12.36 19.27
CA ARG A 14 28.96 12.31 17.92
C ARG A 14 29.97 12.04 16.79
N ILE A 15 31.25 11.98 17.11
CA ILE A 15 32.34 11.92 16.11
C ILE A 15 32.81 10.48 15.95
N ASP A 16 33.14 9.82 17.06
CA ASP A 16 33.84 8.53 17.02
C ASP A 16 32.91 7.33 17.13
N TYR A 17 31.67 7.53 17.61
CA TYR A 17 30.72 6.45 17.88
C TYR A 17 29.59 6.37 16.85
N PRO A 18 29.10 5.15 16.55
CA PRO A 18 27.96 4.97 15.68
C PRO A 18 26.66 5.48 16.33
N TRP A 19 25.68 5.78 15.47
CA TRP A 19 24.36 6.21 15.91
C TRP A 19 23.71 5.18 16.85
N GLY A 20 23.16 5.64 17.96
CA GLY A 20 22.60 4.81 19.04
C GLY A 20 23.57 4.41 20.15
N GLN A 21 24.88 4.58 19.96
CA GLN A 21 25.90 4.39 21.02
C GLN A 21 26.60 5.70 21.41
N GLN A 22 26.27 6.78 20.72
CA GLN A 22 26.82 8.11 20.93
C GLN A 22 26.48 8.76 22.26
N ARG A 23 25.45 8.29 22.99
CA ARG A 23 25.04 8.80 24.31
C ARG A 23 25.11 7.67 25.32
N TRP A 24 25.67 7.95 26.50
CA TRP A 24 25.70 6.98 27.60
C TRP A 24 25.68 7.68 28.95
N VAL A 25 25.30 6.92 29.97
CA VAL A 25 25.32 7.34 31.38
C VAL A 25 26.36 6.51 32.13
N GLU A 26 27.11 7.17 32.98
CA GLU A 26 27.94 6.56 34.03
C GLU A 26 27.20 6.75 35.35
N PRO A 27 26.70 5.68 35.97
CA PRO A 27 25.93 5.78 37.19
C PRO A 27 26.80 6.19 38.39
N SER A 28 26.19 6.82 39.40
CA SER A 28 26.88 7.16 40.64
C SER A 28 27.28 5.93 41.45
N ASP A 29 26.41 4.91 41.48
CA ASP A 29 26.68 3.60 42.04
C ASP A 29 26.79 2.55 40.93
N ILE A 30 28.02 2.07 40.70
CA ILE A 30 28.32 1.07 39.67
C ILE A 30 27.76 -0.32 40.05
N ASN A 31 27.62 -0.62 41.34
CA ASN A 31 27.27 -1.97 41.79
C ASN A 31 25.77 -2.22 41.85
N ASN A 32 24.95 -1.17 41.98
CA ASN A 32 23.50 -1.26 42.11
C ASN A 32 22.76 -0.28 41.18
N PHE A 33 23.20 -0.23 39.93
CA PHE A 33 22.56 0.57 38.90
C PHE A 33 21.32 -0.12 38.33
N ASP A 34 20.24 0.66 38.18
CA ASP A 34 19.05 0.26 37.43
C ASP A 34 18.69 1.33 36.41
N ALA A 35 18.18 0.91 35.24
CA ALA A 35 17.82 1.81 34.14
C ALA A 35 16.71 2.79 34.54
N THR A 36 15.88 2.43 35.52
CA THR A 36 14.82 3.29 36.06
C THR A 36 15.33 4.46 36.91
N GLN A 37 16.61 4.44 37.31
CA GLN A 37 17.23 5.51 38.11
C GLN A 37 17.55 6.76 37.28
N ILE A 38 17.40 6.70 35.95
CA ILE A 38 17.54 7.88 35.09
C ILE A 38 16.30 8.77 35.28
N PRO A 39 16.45 10.02 35.76
CA PRO A 39 15.32 10.92 35.95
C PRO A 39 14.68 11.32 34.60
N PRO A 40 13.40 11.74 34.61
CA PRO A 40 12.65 12.02 33.38
C PRO A 40 13.27 13.13 32.53
N GLU A 41 13.90 14.12 33.16
CA GLU A 41 14.63 15.21 32.49
C GLU A 41 15.74 14.68 31.57
N TRP A 42 16.47 13.64 32.00
CA TRP A 42 17.55 13.02 31.24
C TRP A 42 17.08 11.87 30.35
N HIS A 43 15.94 11.25 30.67
CA HIS A 43 15.40 10.12 29.94
C HIS A 43 15.10 10.46 28.47
N GLY A 44 14.46 11.59 28.19
CA GLY A 44 14.16 12.02 26.82
C GLY A 44 15.42 12.17 25.97
N TRP A 45 16.45 12.78 26.55
CA TRP A 45 17.73 13.02 25.88
C TRP A 45 18.49 11.70 25.65
N MET A 46 18.51 10.82 26.65
CA MET A 46 19.18 9.52 26.57
C MET A 46 18.56 8.61 25.50
N HIS A 47 17.24 8.67 25.31
CA HIS A 47 16.50 7.88 24.32
C HIS A 47 16.33 8.55 22.95
N HIS A 48 17.07 9.62 22.67
CA HIS A 48 16.98 10.36 21.40
C HIS A 48 15.56 10.88 21.08
N MET A 49 14.73 11.15 22.10
CA MET A 49 13.42 11.79 21.92
C MET A 49 13.57 13.28 21.66
N ASN A 50 14.53 13.91 22.34
CA ASN A 50 14.95 15.29 22.16
C ASN A 50 16.49 15.40 22.16
N ASP A 51 17.01 16.48 21.58
CA ASP A 51 18.46 16.75 21.54
C ASP A 51 18.92 17.72 22.63
N ALA A 52 17.98 18.37 23.31
CA ALA A 52 18.25 19.28 24.42
C ALA A 52 18.53 18.49 25.70
N THR A 53 19.58 18.91 26.42
CA THR A 53 19.81 18.47 27.80
C THR A 53 18.87 19.23 28.75
N PRO A 54 18.68 18.80 30.01
CA PRO A 54 17.81 19.49 30.97
C PRO A 54 18.11 20.97 31.15
N LEU A 55 19.39 21.36 31.07
CA LEU A 55 19.79 22.78 31.15
C LEU A 55 19.25 23.62 29.98
N LEU A 56 19.07 23.02 28.80
CA LEU A 56 18.62 23.69 27.58
C LEU A 56 17.15 23.34 27.25
N GLU A 57 16.45 22.65 28.14
CA GLU A 57 15.09 22.17 27.90
C GLU A 57 14.11 23.34 27.71
N ASP A 58 14.18 24.36 28.55
CA ASP A 58 13.33 25.55 28.46
C ASP A 58 13.51 26.30 27.13
N GLU A 59 14.76 26.48 26.69
CA GLU A 59 15.08 27.13 25.42
C GLU A 59 14.58 26.31 24.23
N TYR A 60 14.77 24.99 24.29
CA TYR A 60 14.28 24.06 23.27
C TYR A 60 12.75 24.07 23.18
N ILE A 61 12.05 24.01 24.31
CA ILE A 61 10.59 24.10 24.35
C ILE A 61 10.14 25.43 23.76
N ALA A 62 10.75 26.54 24.14
CA ALA A 62 10.43 27.86 23.60
C ALA A 62 10.67 27.96 22.08
N GLU A 63 11.71 27.30 21.55
CA GLU A 63 11.94 27.18 20.11
C GLU A 63 10.86 26.34 19.42
N LYS A 64 10.54 25.15 19.94
CA LYS A 64 9.53 24.26 19.34
C LYS A 64 8.13 24.86 19.39
N LEU A 65 7.79 25.60 20.44
CA LEU A 65 6.53 26.31 20.56
C LEU A 65 6.32 27.38 19.47
N LYS A 66 7.37 27.87 18.80
CA LYS A 66 7.24 28.78 17.64
C LYS A 66 6.75 28.08 16.38
N HIS A 67 7.03 26.78 16.26
CA HIS A 67 6.62 25.95 15.13
C HIS A 67 5.25 25.31 15.32
N VAL A 68 4.74 25.31 16.55
CA VAL A 68 3.38 24.88 16.84
C VAL A 68 2.43 25.96 16.33
N MET A 69 1.67 25.64 15.29
CA MET A 69 0.55 26.49 14.87
C MET A 69 -0.52 26.42 15.95
N TYR A 70 -0.60 27.47 16.78
CA TYR A 70 -1.76 27.66 17.64
C TYR A 70 -2.97 27.91 16.73
N GLY A 71 -4.04 27.15 16.94
CA GLY A 71 -5.33 27.45 16.31
C GLY A 71 -5.90 28.76 16.83
N GLU A 72 -7.16 29.04 16.49
CA GLU A 72 -7.91 30.13 17.12
C GLU A 72 -7.82 30.04 18.64
N VAL A 73 -7.79 31.21 19.30
CA VAL A 73 -7.78 31.29 20.76
C VAL A 73 -9.03 30.59 21.28
N SER A 74 -8.86 29.41 21.85
CA SER A 74 -9.94 28.72 22.53
C SER A 74 -10.24 29.47 23.83
N HIS A 75 -11.50 29.86 24.03
CA HIS A 75 -11.99 30.41 25.30
C HIS A 75 -12.21 29.32 26.36
N ASN A 76 -11.76 28.08 26.09
CA ASN A 76 -11.90 26.97 27.01
C ASN A 76 -10.88 27.12 28.15
N PRO A 77 -11.27 26.94 29.43
CA PRO A 77 -10.36 27.04 30.58
C PRO A 77 -9.20 26.04 30.58
N PHE A 78 -9.26 24.97 29.77
CA PHE A 78 -8.21 23.95 29.72
C PHE A 78 -7.25 24.17 28.54
N LYS A 79 -5.96 24.28 28.85
CA LYS A 79 -4.89 24.68 27.91
C LYS A 79 -4.19 23.51 27.20
N HIS A 80 -4.55 22.27 27.53
CA HIS A 80 -3.86 21.05 27.08
C HIS A 80 -4.86 20.06 26.46
N ASN A 81 -4.42 19.27 25.49
CA ASN A 81 -5.18 18.16 24.87
C ASN A 81 -6.39 18.53 24.01
N ILE A 82 -6.38 19.70 23.37
CA ILE A 82 -7.38 20.05 22.36
C ILE A 82 -6.64 20.13 21.02
N GLY A 83 -6.82 19.10 20.19
CA GLY A 83 -6.28 19.08 18.84
C GLY A 83 -6.87 20.22 18.00
N HIS A 84 -6.07 20.73 17.08
CA HIS A 84 -6.46 21.75 16.11
C HIS A 84 -7.68 21.29 15.28
N GLN A 85 -8.73 22.12 15.20
CA GLN A 85 -9.84 21.96 14.26
C GLN A 85 -9.80 23.12 13.25
N GLU A 86 -9.22 22.88 12.07
CA GLU A 86 -9.32 23.78 10.92
C GLU A 86 -10.82 23.97 10.56
N PRO A 87 -11.27 25.19 10.19
CA PRO A 87 -12.56 25.40 9.51
C PRO A 87 -12.66 24.61 8.19
N TYR A 88 -11.52 24.27 7.61
CA TYR A 88 -11.39 23.55 6.33
C TYR A 88 -11.77 22.07 6.37
N PHE A 89 -11.98 21.47 7.54
CA PHE A 89 -12.44 20.09 7.64
C PHE A 89 -13.97 19.94 7.51
N ASN A 90 -14.66 20.96 6.99
CA ASN A 90 -16.08 20.90 6.66
C ASN A 90 -16.32 20.28 5.28
N PHE A 91 -16.03 18.99 5.13
CA PHE A 91 -16.68 18.21 4.08
C PHE A 91 -18.03 17.73 4.62
N HIS A 92 -19.10 18.47 4.34
CA HIS A 92 -20.48 18.16 4.78
C HIS A 92 -20.68 18.03 6.30
N GLY A 93 -19.89 18.73 7.13
CA GLY A 93 -20.09 18.78 8.58
C GLY A 93 -19.65 17.54 9.37
N MET A 94 -18.85 16.64 8.78
CA MET A 94 -18.32 15.46 9.48
C MET A 94 -16.83 15.25 9.26
N HIS A 95 -16.08 15.26 10.36
CA HIS A 95 -14.61 15.17 10.38
C HIS A 95 -14.05 13.73 10.22
N ASN A 96 -14.91 12.71 10.08
CA ASN A 96 -14.44 11.33 10.12
C ASN A 96 -15.26 10.40 9.21
N LEU A 97 -14.65 9.94 8.11
CA LEU A 97 -15.24 8.98 7.18
C LEU A 97 -15.62 7.66 7.87
N SER A 98 -15.01 7.34 9.02
CA SER A 98 -15.41 6.20 9.85
C SER A 98 -16.87 6.29 10.32
N GLN A 99 -17.41 7.50 10.44
CA GLN A 99 -18.77 7.75 10.89
C GLN A 99 -19.80 7.68 9.75
N VAL A 100 -19.35 7.77 8.48
CA VAL A 100 -20.20 7.66 7.28
C VAL A 100 -20.42 6.20 6.86
N ARG A 101 -19.61 5.27 7.37
CA ARG A 101 -19.68 3.84 7.01
C ARG A 101 -21.05 3.22 7.26
N SER A 102 -21.36 2.22 6.44
CA SER A 102 -22.47 1.31 6.67
C SER A 102 -22.43 0.76 8.11
N ARG A 103 -23.61 0.69 8.76
CA ARG A 103 -23.77 0.15 10.13
C ARG A 103 -24.08 -1.34 10.14
N GLY A 104 -24.08 -1.97 8.97
CA GLY A 104 -24.30 -3.38 8.77
C GLY A 104 -24.42 -3.71 7.28
N TYR A 105 -24.29 -4.99 6.95
CA TYR A 105 -24.34 -5.47 5.58
C TYR A 105 -25.67 -5.08 4.91
N ASN A 106 -25.59 -4.36 3.78
CA ASN A 106 -26.76 -3.86 3.03
C ASN A 106 -27.78 -3.04 3.83
N ILE A 107 -27.40 -2.45 4.97
CA ILE A 107 -28.28 -1.57 5.74
C ILE A 107 -27.98 -0.09 5.43
N GLY A 108 -26.75 0.21 4.99
CA GLY A 108 -26.28 1.58 4.84
C GLY A 108 -26.09 2.24 6.21
N ASN A 109 -26.23 3.56 6.29
CA ASN A 109 -26.08 4.30 7.54
C ASN A 109 -27.21 5.33 7.68
N PRO A 110 -28.22 5.04 8.52
CA PRO A 110 -29.39 5.90 8.66
C PRO A 110 -29.06 7.25 9.31
N VAL A 111 -27.95 7.35 10.04
CA VAL A 111 -27.53 8.59 10.74
C VAL A 111 -27.04 9.64 9.75
N VAL A 112 -26.44 9.21 8.65
CA VAL A 112 -25.82 10.07 7.63
C VAL A 112 -26.58 10.03 6.30
N GLY A 113 -27.70 9.31 6.25
CA GLY A 113 -28.50 9.13 5.04
C GLY A 113 -27.83 8.27 3.96
N LEU A 114 -26.86 7.41 4.30
CA LEU A 114 -26.24 6.52 3.34
C LEU A 114 -27.20 5.38 2.98
N PRO A 115 -27.60 5.22 1.70
CA PRO A 115 -28.59 4.22 1.33
C PRO A 115 -28.04 2.78 1.47
N PRO A 116 -28.94 1.80 1.64
CA PRO A 116 -28.61 0.37 1.58
C PRO A 116 -27.78 0.01 0.33
N GLY A 117 -26.65 -0.67 0.52
CA GLY A 117 -25.81 -1.16 -0.57
C GLY A 117 -24.89 -0.12 -1.21
N ALA A 118 -24.85 1.12 -0.70
CA ALA A 118 -23.84 2.08 -1.12
C ALA A 118 -22.42 1.58 -0.76
N PRO A 119 -21.43 1.73 -1.66
CA PRO A 119 -20.06 1.34 -1.35
C PRO A 119 -19.49 2.23 -0.25
N ASP A 120 -18.86 1.61 0.74
CA ASP A 120 -18.20 2.34 1.82
C ASP A 120 -16.97 3.09 1.30
N ALA A 121 -16.85 4.36 1.66
CA ALA A 121 -15.76 5.23 1.25
C ALA A 121 -14.50 5.04 2.10
N TYR A 122 -13.95 3.82 2.15
CA TYR A 122 -12.60 3.60 2.69
C TYR A 122 -11.61 3.23 1.58
N TYR A 123 -10.35 3.60 1.79
CA TYR A 123 -9.28 3.19 0.92
C TYR A 123 -9.11 1.67 0.98
N THR A 124 -9.32 1.00 -0.16
CA THR A 124 -8.96 -0.40 -0.35
C THR A 124 -7.61 -0.48 -1.02
N GLN A 125 -6.68 -1.24 -0.45
CA GLN A 125 -5.39 -1.49 -1.09
C GLN A 125 -5.57 -2.08 -2.50
N PRO A 126 -4.74 -1.70 -3.48
CA PRO A 126 -4.70 -2.34 -4.79
C PRO A 126 -4.48 -3.86 -4.64
N GLY A 127 -5.29 -4.67 -5.32
CA GLY A 127 -5.26 -6.13 -5.21
C GLY A 127 -6.18 -6.72 -4.13
N SER A 128 -6.82 -5.88 -3.30
CA SER A 128 -7.84 -6.36 -2.36
C SER A 128 -9.08 -6.86 -3.13
N PRO A 129 -9.67 -8.01 -2.73
CA PRO A 129 -10.93 -8.50 -3.29
C PRO A 129 -12.11 -7.50 -3.17
N TYR A 130 -12.01 -6.57 -2.22
CA TYR A 130 -13.02 -5.52 -1.99
C TYR A 130 -12.80 -4.27 -2.84
N ASN A 131 -11.68 -4.18 -3.57
CA ASN A 131 -11.39 -3.05 -4.43
C ASN A 131 -12.09 -3.26 -5.79
N PRO A 132 -13.05 -2.41 -6.19
CA PRO A 132 -13.76 -2.56 -7.46
C PRO A 132 -12.83 -2.55 -8.67
N ALA A 133 -11.70 -1.83 -8.59
CA ALA A 133 -10.70 -1.81 -9.65
C ALA A 133 -9.87 -3.11 -9.74
N SER A 134 -9.84 -3.91 -8.67
CA SER A 134 -9.15 -5.21 -8.65
C SER A 134 -10.07 -6.37 -9.00
N ILE A 135 -11.39 -6.19 -8.91
CA ILE A 135 -12.37 -7.19 -9.34
C ILE A 135 -12.35 -7.25 -10.86
N ARG A 136 -11.94 -8.40 -11.41
CA ARG A 136 -11.99 -8.64 -12.86
C ARG A 136 -13.45 -8.76 -13.28
N PRO A 137 -13.97 -7.88 -14.16
CA PRO A 137 -15.35 -8.02 -14.63
C PRO A 137 -15.51 -9.32 -15.40
N TYR A 138 -16.68 -9.95 -15.25
CA TYR A 138 -17.04 -11.10 -16.07
C TYR A 138 -17.41 -10.62 -17.47
N VAL A 139 -16.57 -10.93 -18.44
CA VAL A 139 -16.75 -10.59 -19.85
C VAL A 139 -16.71 -11.87 -20.67
N GLN A 140 -17.67 -12.04 -21.59
CA GLN A 140 -17.61 -13.10 -22.60
C GLN A 140 -16.67 -12.63 -23.71
N GLU A 141 -15.77 -13.50 -24.18
CA GLU A 141 -14.87 -13.19 -25.30
C GLU A 141 -15.62 -13.18 -26.65
N GLY A 142 -16.67 -13.99 -26.79
CA GLY A 142 -17.49 -14.05 -28.01
C GLY A 142 -18.62 -15.06 -27.91
N ASP A 143 -19.31 -15.31 -29.03
CA ASP A 143 -20.34 -16.34 -29.18
C ASP A 143 -19.98 -17.23 -30.38
N LEU A 144 -20.01 -18.55 -30.19
CA LEU A 144 -19.67 -19.50 -31.25
C LEU A 144 -20.67 -19.44 -32.42
N ASP A 145 -21.93 -19.15 -32.11
CA ASP A 145 -23.02 -19.11 -33.08
C ASP A 145 -23.38 -17.67 -33.49
N GLU A 146 -22.48 -16.70 -33.34
CA GLU A 146 -22.73 -15.28 -33.66
C GLU A 146 -23.29 -15.11 -35.08
N ALA A 147 -22.77 -15.89 -36.05
CA ALA A 147 -23.24 -15.89 -37.44
C ALA A 147 -24.65 -16.49 -37.65
N LYS A 148 -25.14 -17.31 -36.70
CA LYS A 148 -26.45 -18.00 -36.75
C LYS A 148 -27.50 -17.35 -35.84
N GLY A 149 -27.19 -16.20 -35.24
CA GLY A 149 -28.08 -15.49 -34.30
C GLY A 149 -27.76 -15.70 -32.82
N GLY A 150 -26.59 -16.25 -32.50
CA GLY A 150 -26.10 -16.46 -31.14
C GLY A 150 -26.67 -17.69 -30.44
N GLY A 151 -26.18 -17.96 -29.22
CA GLY A 151 -26.71 -19.02 -28.34
C GLY A 151 -25.66 -19.78 -27.55
N ARG A 152 -24.37 -19.63 -27.86
CA ARG A 152 -23.26 -20.30 -27.17
C ARG A 152 -22.14 -19.32 -26.84
N PRO A 153 -22.39 -18.36 -25.91
CA PRO A 153 -21.38 -17.42 -25.46
C PRO A 153 -20.25 -18.14 -24.73
N TYR A 154 -19.01 -17.71 -24.97
CA TYR A 154 -17.83 -18.25 -24.30
C TYR A 154 -16.92 -17.17 -23.69
N LYS A 155 -16.40 -17.44 -22.49
CA LYS A 155 -15.43 -16.66 -21.70
C LYS A 155 -13.95 -17.04 -21.91
N SER A 156 -13.66 -18.13 -22.63
CA SER A 156 -12.28 -18.54 -22.96
C SER A 156 -12.27 -19.55 -24.10
N GLU A 157 -11.15 -19.66 -24.82
CA GLU A 157 -10.97 -20.68 -25.87
C GLU A 157 -11.17 -22.12 -25.38
N MET A 158 -10.74 -22.41 -24.15
CA MET A 158 -10.98 -23.73 -23.55
C MET A 158 -12.46 -24.01 -23.35
N TRP A 159 -13.27 -22.98 -23.07
CA TRP A 159 -14.71 -23.12 -22.95
C TRP A 159 -15.37 -23.18 -24.34
N ARG A 160 -14.87 -22.43 -25.33
CA ARG A 160 -15.24 -22.57 -26.74
C ARG A 160 -15.08 -24.02 -27.22
N LYS A 161 -13.91 -24.63 -26.97
CA LYS A 161 -13.62 -26.03 -27.31
C LYS A 161 -14.53 -27.04 -26.63
N ARG A 162 -15.03 -26.73 -25.43
CA ARG A 162 -16.01 -27.57 -24.72
C ARG A 162 -17.44 -27.42 -25.26
N LEU A 163 -17.75 -26.31 -25.92
CA LEU A 163 -19.06 -26.03 -26.52
C LEU A 163 -19.15 -26.50 -27.98
N LEU A 164 -18.02 -26.72 -28.64
CA LEU A 164 -17.92 -27.35 -29.96
C LEU A 164 -18.34 -28.81 -29.88
N THR A 165 -19.09 -29.26 -30.87
CA THR A 165 -19.39 -30.68 -31.07
C THR A 165 -18.16 -31.42 -31.59
N PRO A 166 -18.10 -32.77 -31.45
CA PRO A 166 -16.98 -33.56 -31.96
C PRO A 166 -16.73 -33.36 -33.47
N GLU A 167 -17.79 -33.22 -34.26
CA GLU A 167 -17.71 -33.01 -35.71
C GLU A 167 -17.10 -31.65 -36.06
N GLU A 168 -17.46 -30.61 -35.32
CA GLU A 168 -16.91 -29.26 -35.50
C GLU A 168 -15.44 -29.17 -35.07
N LEU A 169 -15.03 -29.91 -34.03
CA LEU A 169 -13.64 -30.03 -33.62
C LEU A 169 -12.79 -30.70 -34.71
N GLU A 170 -13.27 -31.80 -35.29
CA GLU A 170 -12.57 -32.49 -36.39
C GLU A 170 -12.47 -31.62 -37.65
N ALA A 171 -13.50 -30.82 -37.93
CA ALA A 171 -13.47 -29.86 -39.03
C ALA A 171 -12.41 -28.77 -38.82
N GLU A 172 -12.34 -28.18 -37.62
CA GLU A 172 -11.28 -27.23 -37.27
C GLU A 172 -9.87 -27.85 -37.36
N GLU A 173 -9.71 -29.10 -36.94
CA GLU A 173 -8.42 -29.80 -37.04
C GLU A 173 -8.01 -30.06 -38.48
N LYS A 174 -8.97 -30.43 -39.34
CA LYS A 174 -8.74 -30.58 -40.79
C LYS A 174 -8.34 -29.24 -41.41
N GLU A 175 -9.03 -28.16 -41.11
CA GLU A 175 -8.69 -26.81 -41.60
C GLU A 175 -7.30 -26.34 -41.11
N LYS A 176 -6.96 -26.58 -39.84
CA LYS A 176 -5.62 -26.28 -39.32
C LYS A 176 -4.55 -27.10 -40.04
N ASN A 177 -4.80 -28.38 -40.26
CA ASN A 177 -3.87 -29.26 -40.98
C ASN A 177 -3.69 -28.83 -42.43
N THR A 178 -4.76 -28.42 -43.14
CA THR A 178 -4.65 -27.89 -44.50
C THR A 178 -3.86 -26.58 -44.55
N ILE A 179 -4.11 -25.65 -43.62
CA ILE A 179 -3.36 -24.40 -43.53
C ILE A 179 -1.88 -24.65 -43.22
N VAL A 180 -1.57 -25.61 -42.34
CA VAL A 180 -0.19 -26.00 -42.03
C VAL A 180 0.49 -26.55 -43.29
N LEU A 181 -0.18 -27.44 -44.03
CA LEU A 181 0.33 -28.00 -45.29
C LEU A 181 0.59 -26.90 -46.35
N GLU A 182 -0.36 -25.98 -46.55
CA GLU A 182 -0.20 -24.85 -47.47
C GLU A 182 0.94 -23.91 -47.04
N SER A 183 1.14 -23.71 -45.73
CA SER A 183 2.24 -22.89 -45.21
C SER A 183 3.61 -23.55 -45.41
N THR A 184 3.68 -24.89 -45.32
CA THR A 184 4.93 -25.63 -45.55
C THR A 184 5.35 -25.63 -47.02
N ASP A 185 4.38 -25.61 -47.94
CA ASP A 185 4.64 -25.54 -49.38
C ASP A 185 5.05 -24.12 -49.83
N ALA A 186 4.71 -23.08 -49.07
CA ALA A 186 5.02 -21.68 -49.38
C ALA A 186 6.41 -21.20 -48.89
N THR A 187 7.12 -21.98 -48.06
CA THR A 187 8.47 -21.63 -47.57
C THR A 187 9.55 -22.51 -48.18
N PRO A 188 10.57 -21.97 -48.89
CA PRO A 188 11.67 -22.78 -49.39
C PRO A 188 12.46 -23.37 -48.21
N ALA A 189 12.52 -24.70 -48.17
CA ALA A 189 13.29 -25.58 -47.27
C ALA A 189 14.20 -24.87 -46.23
N MET A 190 13.60 -24.41 -45.13
CA MET A 190 14.36 -24.03 -43.93
C MET A 190 14.62 -25.26 -43.06
N SER A 191 15.79 -25.33 -42.44
CA SER A 191 16.12 -26.42 -41.52
C SER A 191 15.23 -26.36 -40.27
N THR A 192 14.91 -27.51 -39.66
CA THR A 192 14.07 -27.62 -38.45
C THR A 192 14.55 -26.72 -37.31
N ARG A 193 15.87 -26.52 -37.20
CA ARG A 193 16.49 -25.62 -36.21
C ARG A 193 16.20 -24.14 -36.51
N GLU A 194 16.17 -23.77 -37.78
CA GLU A 194 15.93 -22.40 -38.23
C GLU A 194 14.46 -22.00 -38.04
N LEU A 195 13.55 -22.94 -38.31
CA LEU A 195 12.11 -22.76 -38.11
C LEU A 195 11.78 -22.55 -36.62
N LEU A 196 12.43 -23.31 -35.72
CA LEU A 196 12.32 -23.11 -34.26
C LEU A 196 12.89 -21.76 -33.79
N MET A 197 13.90 -21.22 -34.47
CA MET A 197 14.52 -19.94 -34.12
C MET A 197 13.64 -18.75 -34.53
N GLN A 198 12.94 -18.86 -35.68
CA GLN A 198 11.96 -17.86 -36.13
C GLN A 198 10.66 -17.88 -35.32
N LEU A 199 10.11 -19.06 -34.97
CA LEU A 199 8.92 -19.17 -34.11
C LEU A 199 9.13 -18.53 -32.73
N ARG A 200 10.39 -18.45 -32.27
CA ARG A 200 10.78 -17.78 -31.02
C ARG A 200 11.17 -16.30 -31.21
N GLY A 201 10.91 -15.73 -32.38
CA GLY A 201 11.16 -14.32 -32.69
C GLY A 201 12.61 -13.96 -33.06
N GLY A 202 13.47 -14.94 -33.33
CA GLY A 202 14.85 -14.71 -33.74
C GLY A 202 14.97 -14.39 -35.24
N THR A 203 15.80 -13.39 -35.60
CA THR A 203 16.06 -13.02 -37.00
C THR A 203 17.43 -13.52 -37.47
N ARG A 204 17.53 -13.88 -38.76
CA ARG A 204 18.77 -14.28 -39.42
C ARG A 204 19.63 -13.03 -39.68
N ARG A 205 20.89 -13.00 -39.22
CA ARG A 205 21.88 -12.08 -39.78
C ARG A 205 22.35 -12.65 -41.11
N ALA A 206 22.12 -11.92 -42.20
CA ALA A 206 22.74 -12.23 -43.49
C ALA A 206 24.27 -12.05 -43.36
N ALA A 207 25.02 -13.00 -43.92
CA ALA A 207 26.45 -12.83 -44.18
C ALA A 207 26.65 -12.10 -45.50
#